data_AF-A0A7K0KD92-F1
#
_entry.id   AF-A0A7K0KD92-F1
#
_cell.length_a   1.000
_cell.length_b   1.000
_cell.length_c   1.000
_cell.angle_alpha   90.00
_cell.angle_beta   90.00
_cell.angle_gamma   90.00
#
_symmetry.space_group_name_H-M   'P 1'
#
loop_
_entity.id
_entity.type
_entity.pdbx_description
1 polymer ?
#
loop_
_entity_poly.entity_id
_entity_poly.type
_entity_poly.pdbx_seq_one_letter_code
_entity_poly.pdbx_strand_id
1 'polypeptide(L)'
;MNKIIKKINKQQSFVFLVFCTYMLTSCVMDRITSFGIRNSSNDTLYIELSESDSLDNLIYWCEDSNDFMPPIWPTDTTETYINNKKVVIDDRFYALPDSTVLVSPYSFDTKDTCYIYAIKKQIITRYTLDEIRVKKLYDRRAVTKKDFRHRLFEYRPTGSVLMPQH
;
A
#
# COMPACT_ATOMS: atom_id res chain seq x y z
N MET A 1 -26.38 -48.11 22.03
CA MET A 1 -26.23 -46.70 21.59
C MET A 1 -26.67 -46.63 20.11
N ASN A 2 -27.96 -46.39 19.84
CA ASN A 2 -28.50 -46.41 18.48
C ASN A 2 -28.30 -45.05 17.81
N LYS A 3 -27.46 -45.00 16.78
CA LYS A 3 -27.34 -43.83 15.89
C LYS A 3 -28.58 -43.75 15.01
N ILE A 4 -29.42 -42.76 15.24
CA ILE A 4 -30.52 -42.40 14.34
C ILE A 4 -29.89 -41.71 13.12
N ILE A 5 -29.82 -42.42 11.99
CA ILE A 5 -29.44 -41.83 10.71
C ILE A 5 -30.71 -41.22 10.10
N LYS A 6 -30.85 -39.89 10.19
CA LYS A 6 -31.94 -39.16 9.53
C LYS A 6 -31.76 -39.26 8.01
N LYS A 7 -32.72 -39.90 7.34
CA LYS A 7 -32.76 -40.00 5.87
C LYS A 7 -33.15 -38.64 5.30
N ILE A 8 -32.20 -37.92 4.71
CA ILE A 8 -32.43 -36.63 4.07
C ILE A 8 -33.29 -36.87 2.82
N ASN A 9 -34.42 -36.17 2.70
CA ASN A 9 -35.30 -36.28 1.54
C ASN A 9 -34.63 -35.63 0.32
N LYS A 10 -34.85 -36.19 -0.88
CA LYS A 10 -34.35 -35.66 -2.16
C LYS A 10 -34.69 -34.18 -2.36
N GLN A 11 -35.87 -33.73 -1.92
CA GLN A 11 -36.25 -32.31 -1.94
C GLN A 11 -35.38 -31.45 -1.01
N GLN A 12 -35.07 -31.91 0.20
CA GLN A 12 -34.20 -31.19 1.14
C GLN A 12 -32.76 -31.12 0.62
N SER A 13 -32.28 -32.18 -0.01
CA SER A 13 -30.96 -32.20 -0.66
C SER A 13 -30.90 -31.24 -1.86
N PHE A 14 -31.97 -31.14 -2.66
CA PHE A 14 -32.04 -30.22 -3.78
C PHE A 14 -32.08 -28.75 -3.33
N VAL A 15 -32.87 -28.44 -2.29
CA VAL A 15 -32.93 -27.09 -1.71
C VAL A 15 -31.57 -26.67 -1.14
N PHE A 16 -30.88 -27.59 -0.45
CA PHE A 16 -29.53 -27.34 0.05
C PHE A 16 -28.55 -27.07 -1.09
N LEU A 17 -28.62 -27.83 -2.19
CA LEU A 17 -27.74 -27.67 -3.34
C LEU A 17 -27.98 -26.33 -4.06
N VAL A 18 -29.24 -25.93 -4.23
CA VAL A 18 -29.63 -24.61 -4.78
C VAL A 18 -29.12 -23.48 -3.88
N PHE A 19 -29.28 -23.62 -2.57
CA PHE A 19 -28.76 -22.65 -1.60
C PHE A 19 -27.23 -22.54 -1.66
N CYS A 20 -26.51 -23.66 -1.73
CA CYS A 20 -25.06 -23.67 -1.91
C CYS A 20 -24.64 -23.00 -3.22
N THR A 21 -25.30 -23.30 -4.34
CA THR A 21 -24.99 -22.63 -5.61
C THR A 21 -25.29 -21.14 -5.56
N TYR A 22 -26.40 -20.73 -4.92
CA TYR A 22 -26.75 -19.32 -4.77
C TYR A 22 -25.69 -18.57 -3.95
N MET A 23 -25.25 -19.13 -2.81
CA MET A 23 -24.20 -18.54 -1.97
C MET A 23 -22.84 -18.46 -2.70
N LEU A 24 -22.53 -19.42 -3.58
CA LEU A 24 -21.32 -19.39 -4.39
C LEU A 24 -21.40 -18.38 -5.55
N THR A 25 -22.59 -18.12 -6.09
CA THR A 25 -22.80 -17.14 -7.17
C THR A 25 -23.07 -15.72 -6.69
N SER A 26 -23.54 -15.53 -5.44
CA SER A 26 -23.81 -14.21 -4.87
C SER A 26 -22.58 -13.50 -4.33
N CYS A 27 -21.44 -14.20 -4.24
CA CYS A 27 -20.12 -13.58 -4.08
C CYS A 27 -19.70 -12.88 -5.39
N VAL A 28 -20.41 -11.81 -5.76
CA VAL A 28 -19.84 -10.77 -6.60
C VAL A 28 -18.79 -10.07 -5.74
N MET A 29 -17.55 -10.58 -5.75
CA MET A 29 -16.43 -9.79 -5.23
C MET A 29 -16.39 -8.52 -6.06
N ASP A 30 -16.64 -7.40 -5.41
CA ASP A 30 -16.50 -6.08 -6.01
C ASP A 30 -15.09 -6.01 -6.61
N ARG A 31 -14.97 -5.98 -7.94
CA ARG A 31 -13.67 -5.96 -8.63
C ARG A 31 -13.07 -4.56 -8.58
N ILE A 32 -13.05 -3.96 -7.40
CA ILE A 32 -12.27 -2.77 -7.14
C ILE A 32 -10.81 -3.22 -7.07
N THR A 33 -10.18 -3.17 -8.23
CA THR A 33 -8.81 -3.61 -8.44
C THR A 33 -7.86 -2.44 -8.24
N SER A 34 -7.05 -2.54 -7.20
CA SER A 34 -5.98 -1.59 -6.89
C SER A 34 -4.98 -1.42 -8.03
N PHE A 35 -4.30 -0.27 -8.04
CA PHE A 35 -3.09 -0.09 -8.84
C PHE A 35 -1.89 -0.64 -8.07
N GLY A 36 -0.85 -1.02 -8.80
CA GLY A 36 0.41 -1.49 -8.24
C GLY A 36 1.57 -0.64 -8.70
N ILE A 37 2.54 -0.42 -7.81
CA ILE A 37 3.84 0.17 -8.15
C ILE A 37 4.91 -0.86 -7.83
N ARG A 38 5.58 -1.39 -8.86
CA ARG A 38 6.70 -2.33 -8.71
C ARG A 38 7.99 -1.56 -8.51
N ASN A 39 8.71 -1.88 -7.44
CA ASN A 39 10.07 -1.41 -7.24
C ASN A 39 11.03 -2.19 -8.14
N SER A 40 11.37 -1.65 -9.30
CA SER A 40 12.35 -2.22 -10.22
C SER A 40 13.78 -1.74 -9.95
N SER A 41 14.09 -1.41 -8.69
CA SER A 41 15.42 -1.03 -8.21
C SER A 41 16.01 -2.09 -7.28
N ASN A 42 17.32 -1.97 -7.01
CA ASN A 42 18.01 -2.82 -6.03
C ASN A 42 17.90 -2.28 -4.59
N ASP A 43 17.35 -1.08 -4.41
CA ASP A 43 17.18 -0.47 -3.10
C ASP A 43 15.83 -0.86 -2.51
N THR A 44 15.75 -0.92 -1.18
CA THR A 44 14.47 -0.93 -0.48
C THR A 44 13.90 0.48 -0.40
N LEU A 45 12.65 0.64 -0.80
CA LEU A 45 11.98 1.93 -0.92
C LEU A 45 10.71 1.98 -0.07
N TYR A 46 10.34 3.17 0.36
CA TYR A 46 8.98 3.52 0.74
C TYR A 46 8.37 4.30 -0.43
N ILE A 47 7.27 3.80 -0.98
CA ILE A 47 6.64 4.32 -2.20
C ILE A 47 5.20 4.70 -1.89
N GLU A 48 4.86 5.96 -2.13
CA GLU A 48 3.53 6.53 -1.96
C GLU A 48 3.02 7.07 -3.31
N LEU A 49 1.72 6.93 -3.56
CA LEU A 49 1.01 7.63 -4.64
C LEU A 49 0.07 8.67 -4.01
N SER A 50 0.31 9.95 -4.27
CA SER A 50 -0.51 11.05 -3.75
C SER A 50 -1.10 11.90 -4.88
N GLU A 51 -2.27 12.47 -4.63
CA GLU A 51 -2.88 13.52 -5.47
C GLU A 51 -2.25 14.90 -5.25
N SER A 52 -1.43 15.04 -4.21
CA SER A 52 -0.73 16.26 -3.82
C SER A 52 0.64 16.36 -4.50
N ASP A 53 0.98 17.56 -4.98
CA ASP A 53 2.33 17.86 -5.51
C ASP A 53 3.36 18.10 -4.38
N SER A 54 2.98 17.83 -3.13
CA SER A 54 3.89 17.69 -1.99
C SER A 54 3.84 16.29 -1.40
N LEU A 55 4.96 15.82 -0.85
CA LEU A 55 5.02 14.58 -0.08
C LEU A 55 4.15 14.70 1.19
N ASP A 56 3.13 13.86 1.34
CA ASP A 56 2.20 13.88 2.47
C ASP A 56 2.75 13.09 3.67
N ASN A 57 1.95 12.97 4.74
CA ASN A 57 2.34 12.27 5.97
C ASN A 57 2.04 10.77 5.93
N LEU A 58 1.60 10.20 4.80
CA LEU A 58 1.04 8.84 4.79
C LEU A 58 2.03 7.76 5.23
N ILE A 59 3.32 7.94 4.95
CA ILE A 59 4.35 6.96 5.30
C ILE A 59 4.68 7.00 6.81
N TYR A 60 4.58 8.17 7.45
CA TYR A 60 4.96 8.37 8.85
C TYR A 60 3.73 8.41 9.76
N TRP A 61 3.72 7.54 10.75
CA TRP A 61 2.84 7.68 11.90
C TRP A 61 3.64 8.16 13.12
N CYS A 62 3.23 9.28 13.69
CA CYS A 62 3.80 9.79 14.93
C CYS A 62 2.73 9.70 16.01
N GLU A 63 3.05 9.14 17.17
CA GLU A 63 2.13 9.03 18.31
C GLU A 63 1.64 10.42 18.78
N ASP A 64 2.42 11.48 18.50
CA ASP A 64 2.11 12.88 18.80
C ASP A 64 1.31 13.61 17.69
N SER A 65 1.02 12.97 16.54
CA SER A 65 0.24 13.62 15.49
C SER A 65 -1.26 13.51 15.79
N ASN A 66 -1.90 14.65 16.05
CA ASN A 66 -3.37 14.78 16.20
C ASN A 66 -4.17 14.37 14.94
N ASP A 67 -3.48 14.08 13.84
CA ASP A 67 -4.04 13.87 12.52
C ASP A 67 -3.77 12.43 12.05
N PHE A 68 -4.87 11.73 11.78
CA PHE A 68 -5.04 10.48 11.05
C PHE A 68 -4.93 9.13 11.78
N MET A 69 -5.86 8.27 11.31
CA MET A 69 -6.24 6.95 11.75
C MET A 69 -5.01 6.05 11.97
N PRO A 70 -4.92 5.35 13.11
CA PRO A 70 -3.79 4.46 13.37
C PRO A 70 -3.65 3.40 12.27
N PRO A 71 -2.43 2.89 12.02
CA PRO A 71 -2.23 1.76 11.13
C PRO A 71 -3.21 0.64 11.51
N ILE A 72 -3.96 0.16 10.51
CA ILE A 72 -5.11 -0.74 10.74
C ILE A 72 -4.69 -1.98 11.53
N TRP A 73 -3.44 -2.42 11.37
CA TRP A 73 -2.84 -3.48 12.15
C TRP A 73 -1.42 -3.12 12.61
N PRO A 74 -1.08 -3.30 13.91
CA PRO A 74 0.26 -3.04 14.43
C PRO A 74 1.32 -4.02 13.92
N THR A 75 0.94 -5.07 13.18
CA THR A 75 1.87 -5.97 12.49
C THR A 75 2.39 -5.40 11.17
N ASP A 76 1.77 -4.34 10.65
CA ASP A 76 2.10 -3.73 9.36
C ASP A 76 2.91 -2.45 9.57
N THR A 77 3.69 -2.36 10.66
CA THR A 77 4.50 -1.20 10.96
C THR A 77 5.90 -1.55 11.40
N THR A 78 6.83 -0.67 11.03
CA THR A 78 8.20 -0.68 11.53
C THR A 78 8.39 0.45 12.54
N GLU A 79 8.78 0.11 13.76
CA GLU A 79 9.19 1.10 14.75
C GLU A 79 10.67 1.45 14.59
N THR A 80 11.00 2.74 14.63
CA THR A 80 12.38 3.24 14.60
C THR A 80 12.55 4.47 15.49
N TYR A 81 13.79 4.92 15.66
CA TYR A 81 14.13 6.10 16.44
C TYR A 81 14.89 7.09 15.59
N ILE A 82 14.37 8.30 15.47
CA ILE A 82 15.00 9.42 14.74
C ILE A 82 15.15 10.56 15.75
N ASN A 83 16.38 11.05 15.94
CA ASN A 83 16.70 12.09 16.93
C ASN A 83 16.15 11.78 18.33
N ASN A 84 16.30 10.53 18.79
CA ASN A 84 15.80 9.99 20.06
C ASN A 84 14.27 10.04 20.25
N LYS A 85 13.50 10.30 19.19
CA LYS A 85 12.04 10.20 19.21
C LYS A 85 11.60 8.92 18.52
N LYS A 86 10.63 8.23 19.12
CA LYS A 86 10.00 7.05 18.52
C LYS A 86 9.21 7.50 17.29
N VAL A 87 9.39 6.79 16.19
CA VAL A 87 8.67 7.00 14.94
C VAL A 87 8.16 5.65 14.46
N VAL A 88 6.91 5.60 14.03
CA VAL A 88 6.30 4.40 13.45
C VAL A 88 6.14 4.64 11.96
N ILE A 89 6.55 3.67 11.16
CA ILE A 89 6.50 3.75 9.70
C ILE A 89 5.53 2.68 9.23
N ASP A 90 4.61 3.04 8.33
CA ASP A 90 3.63 2.11 7.76
C ASP A 90 4.28 1.26 6.65
N ASP A 91 4.30 -0.06 6.85
CA ASP A 91 4.91 -1.02 5.94
C ASP A 91 4.07 -1.25 4.67
N ARG A 92 2.86 -0.69 4.57
CA ARG A 92 2.07 -0.69 3.33
C ARG A 92 2.76 0.03 2.19
N PHE A 93 3.58 1.03 2.52
CA PHE A 93 4.38 1.75 1.54
C PHE A 93 5.73 1.07 1.29
N TYR A 94 6.07 0.01 2.02
CA TYR A 94 7.37 -0.66 1.96
C TYR A 94 7.49 -1.58 0.74
N ALA A 95 8.47 -1.27 -0.11
CA ALA A 95 8.79 -2.04 -1.30
C ALA A 95 10.23 -2.57 -1.22
N LEU A 96 10.36 -3.90 -1.08
CA LEU A 96 11.61 -4.60 -1.32
C LEU A 96 12.01 -4.52 -2.81
N PRO A 97 13.27 -4.80 -3.16
CA PRO A 97 13.67 -5.01 -4.55
C PRO A 97 12.75 -6.02 -5.22
N ASP A 98 12.25 -5.67 -6.39
CA ASP A 98 11.33 -6.44 -7.21
C ASP A 98 9.94 -6.72 -6.61
N SER A 99 9.59 -6.11 -5.48
CA SER A 99 8.25 -6.22 -4.89
C SER A 99 7.30 -5.13 -5.40
N THR A 100 6.01 -5.32 -5.17
CA THR A 100 4.96 -4.37 -5.58
C THR A 100 4.21 -3.86 -4.36
N VAL A 101 4.04 -2.54 -4.29
CA VAL A 101 3.14 -1.87 -3.35
C VAL A 101 1.79 -1.65 -4.04
N LEU A 102 0.71 -1.96 -3.34
CA LEU A 102 -0.64 -1.68 -3.81
C LEU A 102 -1.07 -0.29 -3.35
N VAL A 103 -1.64 0.49 -4.26
CA VAL A 103 -2.15 1.84 -3.99
C VAL A 103 -3.64 1.90 -4.25
N SER A 104 -4.28 2.96 -3.75
CA SER A 104 -5.74 3.09 -3.79
C SER A 104 -6.27 2.93 -5.23
N PRO A 105 -7.35 2.15 -5.42
CA PRO A 105 -8.04 2.05 -6.70
C PRO A 105 -8.65 3.38 -7.16
N TYR A 106 -8.83 4.32 -6.22
CA TYR A 106 -9.47 5.62 -6.43
C TYR A 106 -8.47 6.77 -6.61
N SER A 107 -7.16 6.50 -6.64
CA SER A 107 -6.14 7.56 -6.73
C SER A 107 -6.30 8.51 -7.92
N PHE A 108 -7.00 8.08 -8.98
CA PHE A 108 -7.22 8.85 -10.21
C PHE A 108 -8.69 9.27 -10.41
N ASP A 109 -9.53 9.21 -9.37
CA ASP A 109 -10.96 9.51 -9.50
C ASP A 109 -11.23 11.02 -9.57
N THR A 110 -10.46 11.80 -8.82
CA THR A 110 -10.61 13.25 -8.69
C THR A 110 -9.62 14.03 -9.55
N LYS A 111 -8.47 13.45 -9.89
CA LYS A 111 -7.39 14.06 -10.66
C LYS A 111 -6.80 13.09 -11.68
N ASP A 112 -6.51 13.61 -12.88
CA ASP A 112 -5.86 12.84 -13.94
C ASP A 112 -4.37 12.59 -13.68
N THR A 113 -3.73 13.49 -12.92
CA THR A 113 -2.31 13.45 -12.59
C THR A 113 -2.11 13.30 -11.09
N CYS A 114 -1.31 12.30 -10.71
CA CYS A 114 -0.87 12.03 -9.36
C CYS A 114 0.67 12.00 -9.31
N TYR A 115 1.21 11.87 -8.11
CA TYR A 115 2.64 11.92 -7.86
C TYR A 115 3.08 10.69 -7.09
N ILE A 116 4.04 9.96 -7.66
CA ILE A 116 4.77 8.91 -6.95
C ILE A 116 5.92 9.55 -6.20
N TYR A 117 5.95 9.35 -4.89
CA TYR A 117 7.09 9.69 -4.05
C TYR A 117 7.80 8.41 -3.64
N ALA A 118 9.11 8.35 -3.87
CA ALA A 118 9.93 7.20 -3.50
C ALA A 118 11.11 7.64 -2.62
N ILE A 119 11.17 7.05 -1.42
CA ILE A 119 12.17 7.37 -0.40
C ILE A 119 12.96 6.10 -0.10
N LYS A 120 14.29 6.16 -0.08
CA LYS A 120 15.09 4.99 0.33
C LYS A 120 14.89 4.70 1.81
N LYS A 121 14.84 3.42 2.19
CA LYS A 121 14.78 3.00 3.61
C LYS A 121 15.84 3.68 4.48
N GLN A 122 17.07 3.79 3.98
CA GLN A 122 18.17 4.42 4.73
C GLN A 122 17.93 5.92 5.02
N ILE A 123 17.18 6.61 4.15
CA ILE A 123 16.82 8.02 4.35
C ILE A 123 15.71 8.10 5.40
N ILE A 124 14.67 7.28 5.26
CA ILE A 124 13.50 7.33 6.14
C ILE A 124 13.86 7.03 7.60
N THR A 125 14.84 6.15 7.83
CA THR A 125 15.28 5.78 9.19
C THR A 125 16.27 6.77 9.80
N ARG A 126 16.69 7.81 9.07
CA ARG A 126 17.72 8.77 9.51
C ARG A 126 17.22 10.19 9.66
N TYR A 127 16.21 10.57 8.90
CA TYR A 127 15.71 11.93 8.83
C TYR A 127 14.24 11.98 9.20
N THR A 128 13.82 13.06 9.86
CA THR A 128 12.39 13.31 10.04
C THR A 128 11.73 13.60 8.69
N LEU A 129 10.41 13.44 8.59
CA LEU A 129 9.69 13.75 7.36
C LEU A 129 9.87 15.21 6.92
N ASP A 130 9.93 16.14 7.87
CA ASP A 130 10.20 17.56 7.58
C ASP A 130 11.60 17.77 7.01
N GLU A 131 12.61 17.09 7.54
CA GLU A 131 13.96 17.14 6.98
C GLU A 131 13.99 16.56 5.56
N ILE A 132 13.28 15.45 5.32
CA ILE A 132 13.15 14.84 4.00
C ILE A 132 12.50 15.81 3.01
N ARG A 133 11.45 16.53 3.43
CA ARG A 133 10.78 17.55 2.62
C ARG A 133 11.69 18.72 2.29
N VAL A 134 12.32 19.32 3.30
CA VAL A 134 13.19 20.49 3.16
C VAL A 134 14.40 20.17 2.29
N LYS A 135 15.02 19.01 2.51
CA LYS A 135 16.22 18.58 1.77
C LYS A 135 15.89 17.86 0.46
N LYS A 136 14.61 17.64 0.15
CA LYS A 136 14.12 16.90 -1.02
C LYS A 136 14.77 15.52 -1.18
N LEU A 137 14.83 14.74 -0.09
CA LEU A 137 15.47 13.43 -0.04
C LEU A 137 14.57 12.30 -0.58
N TYR A 138 13.93 12.54 -1.71
CA TYR A 138 12.98 11.64 -2.35
C TYR A 138 13.02 11.81 -3.87
N ASP A 139 12.71 10.75 -4.62
CA ASP A 139 12.34 10.89 -6.04
C ASP A 139 10.85 11.23 -6.13
N ARG A 140 10.51 12.10 -7.08
CA ARG A 140 9.11 12.47 -7.35
C ARG A 140 8.83 12.30 -8.84
N ARG A 141 7.76 11.59 -9.15
CA ARG A 141 7.29 11.39 -10.54
C ARG A 141 5.84 11.74 -10.68
N ALA A 142 5.55 12.69 -11.56
CA ALA A 142 4.19 12.89 -12.04
C ALA A 142 3.81 11.69 -12.93
N VAL A 143 2.66 11.11 -12.65
CA VAL A 143 2.11 9.97 -13.37
C VAL A 143 0.62 10.18 -13.61
N THR A 144 0.13 9.60 -14.68
CA THR A 144 -1.29 9.54 -15.02
C THR A 144 -1.75 8.10 -15.01
N LYS A 145 -3.08 7.88 -15.01
CA LYS A 145 -3.66 6.53 -15.11
C LYS A 145 -3.15 5.73 -16.31
N LYS A 146 -2.78 6.41 -17.42
CA LYS A 146 -2.29 5.77 -18.65
C LYS A 146 -0.89 5.17 -18.50
N ASP A 147 -0.11 5.67 -17.54
CA ASP A 147 1.24 5.17 -17.28
C ASP A 147 1.22 3.80 -16.57
N PHE A 148 0.08 3.42 -15.99
CA PHE A 148 -0.13 2.13 -15.34
C PHE A 148 -0.58 1.06 -16.35
N ARG A 149 0.37 0.35 -16.95
CA ARG A 149 0.09 -0.74 -17.89
C ARG A 149 -0.44 -1.95 -17.13
N HIS A 150 -1.63 -2.42 -17.49
CA HIS A 150 -2.33 -3.47 -16.73
C HIS A 150 -2.45 -3.14 -15.23
N ARG A 151 -2.63 -1.85 -14.89
CA ARG A 151 -2.67 -1.30 -13.53
C ARG A 151 -1.35 -1.38 -12.77
N LEU A 152 -0.24 -1.67 -13.44
CA LEU A 152 1.09 -1.73 -12.85
C LEU A 152 1.97 -0.60 -13.40
N PHE A 153 2.65 0.10 -12.51
CA PHE A 153 3.71 1.05 -12.86
C PHE A 153 5.07 0.48 -12.44
N GLU A 154 6.05 0.48 -13.34
CA GLU A 154 7.42 0.08 -13.05
C GLU A 154 8.23 1.29 -12.58
N TYR A 155 8.46 1.38 -11.27
CA TYR A 155 9.32 2.42 -10.72
C TYR A 155 10.80 2.03 -10.88
N ARG A 156 11.56 2.90 -11.54
CA ARG A 156 13.01 2.74 -11.75
C ARG A 156 13.69 4.05 -11.37
N PRO A 157 14.61 4.11 -10.39
CA PRO A 157 15.21 5.37 -9.96
C PRO A 157 15.79 6.14 -11.15
N THR A 158 15.42 7.41 -11.29
CA THR A 158 16.13 8.31 -12.19
C THR A 158 17.52 8.54 -11.58
N GLY A 159 18.59 8.42 -12.38
CA GLY A 159 19.98 8.37 -11.91
C GLY A 159 20.27 9.19 -10.64
N SER A 160 20.67 8.46 -9.60
CA SER A 160 21.19 8.90 -8.29
C SER A 160 21.33 10.41 -8.06
N VAL A 161 20.51 10.96 -7.16
CA VAL A 161 20.95 12.07 -6.31
C VAL A 161 22.15 11.56 -5.52
N LEU A 162 23.36 11.91 -5.97
CA LEU A 162 24.60 11.68 -5.25
C LEU A 162 24.48 12.39 -3.89
N MET A 163 24.46 11.62 -2.80
CA MET A 163 24.64 12.18 -1.47
C MET A 163 26.11 12.59 -1.31
N PRO A 164 26.41 13.76 -0.73
CA PRO A 164 27.75 14.07 -0.27
C PRO A 164 28.13 13.10 0.85
N GLN A 165 29.33 12.53 0.78
CA GLN A 165 29.94 11.83 1.90
C GLN A 165 30.32 12.87 2.96
N HIS A 166 29.82 12.69 4.18
CA HIS A 166 30.32 13.36 5.38
C HIS A 166 30.88 12.32 6.33
#